data_AF-A0A699TJ89-F1
#
_entry.id   AF-A0A699TJ89-F1
#
_cell.length_a   1.000
_cell.length_b   1.000
_cell.length_c   1.000
_cell.angle_alpha   90.00
_cell.angle_beta   90.00
_cell.angle_gamma   90.00
#
_symmetry.space_group_name_H-M   'P 1'
#
loop_
_entity.id
_entity.type
_entity.pdbx_description
1 polymer ?
#
loop_
_entity_poly.entity_id
_entity_poly.type
_entity_poly.pdbx_seq_one_letter_code
_entity_poly.pdbx_strand_id
1 'polypeptide(L)' 'PKNENSSIDEPPEAELKDLPPHLEYAFLDGDDKLPVIIAKDLKDEEKTALIKVLKSHKQALAWNLSDIKEEHLGV' A
#
# COMPACT_ATOMS: atom_id res chain seq x y z
N PRO A 1 -28.68 2.83 15.53
CA PRO A 1 -27.48 1.95 15.48
C PRO A 1 -27.26 1.46 14.05
N LYS A 2 -26.51 2.24 13.26
CA LYS A 2 -26.18 1.87 11.89
C LYS A 2 -24.76 1.32 11.90
N ASN A 3 -24.70 0.00 11.82
CA ASN A 3 -23.54 -0.80 11.48
C ASN A 3 -22.94 -0.28 10.17
N GLU A 4 -21.93 0.56 10.30
CA GLU A 4 -21.09 0.96 9.19
C GLU A 4 -20.14 -0.21 8.92
N ASN A 5 -20.51 -1.01 7.92
CA ASN A 5 -19.67 -2.08 7.41
C ASN A 5 -18.37 -1.44 6.91
N SER A 6 -17.33 -1.57 7.73
CA SER A 6 -15.94 -1.34 7.40
C SER A 6 -15.60 -2.11 6.11
N SER A 7 -15.67 -1.42 4.98
CA SER A 7 -15.16 -1.89 3.69
C SER A 7 -13.63 -1.81 3.75
N ILE A 8 -13.02 -2.81 4.39
CA ILE A 8 -11.55 -3.02 4.49
C ILE A 8 -11.22 -4.42 3.96
N ASP A 9 -12.09 -5.03 3.15
CA ASP A 9 -11.96 -6.45 2.79
C ASP A 9 -11.73 -6.74 1.30
N GLU A 10 -11.52 -5.75 0.46
CA GLU A 10 -11.05 -5.97 -0.92
C GLU A 10 -9.92 -4.97 -1.17
N PRO A 11 -8.80 -5.36 -1.84
CA PRO A 11 -8.05 -4.34 -2.56
C PRO A 11 -9.11 -3.68 -3.42
N PRO A 12 -9.22 -2.36 -3.47
CA PRO A 12 -9.98 -1.85 -4.57
C PRO A 12 -9.26 -2.42 -5.81
N GLU A 13 -9.97 -3.09 -6.69
CA GLU A 13 -9.59 -3.25 -8.11
C GLU A 13 -9.42 -1.86 -8.79
N ALA A 14 -9.23 -0.79 -8.00
CA ALA A 14 -8.90 0.56 -8.39
C ALA A 14 -7.55 0.54 -9.07
N GLU A 15 -7.61 0.49 -10.40
CA GLU A 15 -6.84 1.35 -11.28
C GLU A 15 -5.40 1.59 -10.77
N LEU A 16 -4.61 0.50 -10.69
CA LEU A 16 -3.17 0.64 -10.57
C LEU A 16 -2.71 1.48 -11.76
N LYS A 17 -2.14 2.65 -11.47
CA LYS A 17 -1.69 3.57 -12.49
C LYS A 17 -0.53 2.95 -13.27
N ASP A 18 -0.40 3.34 -14.53
CA ASP A 18 0.80 3.00 -15.29
C ASP A 18 2.04 3.54 -14.57
N LEU A 19 2.96 2.63 -14.26
CA LEU A 19 4.23 2.95 -13.64
C LEU A 19 5.28 3.26 -14.71
N PRO A 20 6.23 4.16 -14.40
CA PRO A 20 7.42 4.30 -15.22
C PRO A 20 8.20 2.97 -15.26
N PRO A 21 8.96 2.70 -16.34
CA PRO A 21 9.49 1.36 -16.65
C PRO A 21 10.51 0.81 -15.64
N HIS A 22 11.06 1.66 -14.78
CA HIS A 22 12.01 1.29 -13.73
C HIS A 22 11.32 0.90 -12.40
N LEU A 23 9.99 1.01 -12.33
CA LEU A 23 9.19 0.65 -11.16
C LEU A 23 8.26 -0.51 -11.49
N GLU A 24 7.93 -1.27 -10.47
CA GLU A 24 6.95 -2.35 -10.53
C GLU A 24 6.13 -2.40 -9.24
N TYR A 25 4.94 -3.00 -9.33
CA TYR A 25 4.11 -3.29 -8.18
C TYR A 25 4.55 -4.60 -7.53
N ALA A 26 4.58 -4.60 -6.20
CA ALA A 26 4.71 -5.79 -5.37
C ALA A 26 3.66 -5.75 -4.27
N PHE A 27 3.24 -6.93 -3.80
CA PHE A 27 2.11 -7.03 -2.87
C PHE A 27 2.56 -7.49 -1.49
N LEU A 28 2.13 -6.75 -0.46
CA LEU A 28 2.48 -7.03 0.94
C LEU A 28 1.59 -8.10 1.60
N ASP A 29 0.53 -8.56 0.96
CA ASP A 29 -0.35 -9.62 1.48
C ASP A 29 -0.80 -10.57 0.37
N GLY A 30 -1.21 -11.78 0.77
CA GLY A 30 -1.65 -12.84 -0.13
C GLY A 30 -3.00 -12.61 -0.81
N ASP A 31 -3.70 -11.54 -0.44
CA ASP A 31 -4.98 -11.16 -1.05
C ASP A 31 -4.86 -9.90 -1.92
N ASP A 32 -3.66 -9.52 -2.36
CA ASP A 32 -3.39 -8.37 -3.24
C ASP A 32 -3.86 -6.99 -2.71
N LYS A 33 -4.25 -6.89 -1.42
CA LYS A 33 -4.90 -5.69 -0.83
C LYS A 33 -3.99 -4.48 -0.68
N LEU A 34 -2.68 -4.69 -0.67
CA LEU A 34 -1.68 -3.67 -0.33
C LEU A 34 -0.56 -3.65 -1.38
N PRO A 35 -0.77 -2.98 -2.53
CA PRO A 35 0.27 -2.76 -3.51
C PRO A 35 1.30 -1.76 -2.94
N VAL A 36 2.58 -2.11 -3.07
CA VAL A 36 3.71 -1.20 -2.90
C VAL A 36 4.44 -1.06 -4.22
N ILE A 37 5.00 0.13 -4.46
CA ILE A 37 5.80 0.41 -5.64
C ILE A 37 7.27 0.21 -5.27
N ILE A 38 7.97 -0.65 -6.00
CA ILE A 38 9.38 -0.95 -5.80
C ILE A 38 10.17 -0.75 -7.10
N ALA A 39 11.50 -0.69 -7.00
CA ALA A 39 12.35 -0.64 -8.18
C ALA A 39 12.43 -2.01 -8.86
N LYS A 40 12.22 -2.03 -10.18
CA LYS A 40 12.25 -3.24 -11.00
C LYS A 40 13.64 -3.88 -11.05
N ASP A 41 14.68 -3.06 -10.97
CA ASP A 41 16.09 -3.45 -11.07
C ASP A 41 16.64 -4.15 -9.81
N LEU A 42 15.83 -4.28 -8.76
CA LEU A 42 16.20 -5.06 -7.57
C LEU A 42 16.33 -6.55 -7.93
N LYS A 43 17.27 -7.24 -7.28
CA LYS A 43 17.36 -8.71 -7.37
C LYS A 43 16.19 -9.34 -6.62
N ASP A 44 15.80 -10.54 -6.99
CA ASP A 44 14.68 -11.26 -6.35
C ASP A 44 14.87 -11.45 -4.84
N GLU A 45 16.12 -11.67 -4.41
CA GLU A 45 16.48 -11.77 -2.99
C GLU A 45 16.28 -10.44 -2.24
N GLU A 46 16.64 -9.32 -2.87
CA GLU A 46 16.47 -7.97 -2.33
C GLU A 46 14.99 -7.60 -2.26
N LYS A 47 14.22 -7.92 -3.30
CA LYS A 47 12.75 -7.75 -3.33
C LYS A 47 12.10 -8.55 -2.20
N THR A 48 12.48 -9.82 -2.06
CA THR A 48 11.94 -10.70 -1.00
C THR A 48 12.26 -10.18 0.40
N ALA A 49 13.51 -9.76 0.63
CA ALA A 49 13.93 -9.18 1.90
C ALA A 49 13.17 -7.88 2.20
N LEU A 50 13.03 -6.99 1.21
CA LEU A 50 12.27 -5.75 1.32
C LEU A 50 10.82 -6.02 1.69
N ILE A 51 10.13 -6.90 0.95
CA ILE A 51 8.74 -7.26 1.22
C ILE A 51 8.58 -7.87 2.62
N LYS A 52 9.53 -8.68 3.09
CA LYS A 52 9.51 -9.24 4.46
C LYS A 52 9.64 -8.16 5.54
N VAL A 53 10.52 -7.18 5.33
CA VAL A 53 10.67 -6.04 6.24
C VAL A 53 9.38 -5.21 6.25
N LEU A 54 8.86 -4.86 5.07
CA LEU A 54 7.63 -4.09 4.93
C LEU A 54 6.42 -4.80 5.57
N LYS A 55 6.31 -6.13 5.39
CA LYS A 55 5.31 -6.98 6.05
C LYS A 55 5.39 -6.93 7.58
N SER A 56 6.61 -6.89 8.13
CA SER A 56 6.85 -6.83 9.57
C SER A 56 6.56 -5.44 10.16
N HIS A 57 6.64 -4.40 9.32
CA HIS A 57 6.43 -3.00 9.70
C HIS A 57 5.17 -2.39 9.05
N LYS A 58 4.15 -3.21 8.76
CA LYS A 58 2.89 -2.73 8.16
C LYS A 58 2.24 -1.58 8.94
N GLN A 59 2.35 -1.57 10.27
CA GLN A 59 1.82 -0.49 11.10
C GLN A 59 2.58 0.83 10.95
N ALA A 60 3.86 0.79 10.54
CA ALA A 60 4.65 1.98 10.24
C ALA A 60 4.40 2.49 8.81
N LEU A 61 4.00 1.59 7.89
CA LEU A 61 3.66 1.90 6.50
C LEU A 61 2.20 2.28 6.30
N ALA A 62 1.31 1.76 7.13
CA ALA A 62 0.01 2.34 7.42
C ALA A 62 0.27 3.66 8.14
N TRP A 63 0.83 4.62 7.39
CA TRP A 63 0.62 6.05 7.62
C TRP A 63 -0.80 6.16 8.12
N ASN A 64 -0.93 6.54 9.37
CA ASN A 64 -2.18 6.94 9.97
C ASN A 64 -2.84 7.82 8.91
N LEU A 65 -3.87 7.32 8.22
CA LEU A 65 -4.71 8.17 7.39
C LEU A 65 -5.31 9.30 8.26
N SER A 66 -5.34 9.05 9.58
CA SER A 66 -5.50 9.97 10.69
C SER A 66 -4.52 11.16 10.70
N ASP A 67 -3.26 10.98 10.28
CA ASP A 67 -2.21 12.00 10.29
C ASP A 67 -2.29 12.93 9.06
N ILE A 68 -3.06 12.55 8.02
CA ILE A 68 -3.29 13.36 6.81
C ILE A 68 -4.50 14.31 6.99
N LYS A 69 -5.22 14.24 8.11
CA LYS A 69 -6.21 15.26 8.46
C LYS A 69 -5.51 16.43 9.13
N GLU A 70 -5.03 17.39 8.34
CA GLU A 70 -5.09 18.84 8.63
C GLU A 70 -4.22 19.62 7.63
N GLU A 71 -4.66 19.75 6.39
CA GLU A 71 -4.39 21.00 5.67
C GLU A 71 -5.51 21.32 4.65
N HIS A 72 -6.27 22.36 5.00
CA HIS A 72 -7.10 23.21 4.15
C HIS A 72 -8.32 22.63 3.41
N LEU A 73 -9.47 22.76 4.06
CA LEU A 73 -10.65 23.34 3.40
C LEU A 73 -11.39 24.24 4.39
N GLY A 74 -10.76 25.38 4.66
CA GLY A 74 -11.38 26.56 5.27
C GLY A 74 -11.25 27.73 4.30
N VAL A 75 -12.19 27.83 3.36
CA VAL A 75 -12.74 29.08 2.79
C VAL A 75 -14.06 28.77 2.09
#